data_AF-A0A2N1DQL7-F1
#
_entry.id   AF-A0A2N1DQL7-F1
#
_cell.length_a   1.000
_cell.length_b   1.000
_cell.length_c   1.000
_cell.angle_alpha   90.00
_cell.angle_beta   90.00
_cell.angle_gamma   90.00
#
_symmetry.space_group_name_H-M   'P 1'
#
loop_
_entity.id
_entity.type
_entity.pdbx_description
1 polymer ?
#
loop_
_entity_poly.entity_id
_entity_poly.type
_entity_poly.pdbx_seq_one_letter_code
_entity_poly.pdbx_strand_id
1 'polypeptide(L)'
;MNRTEIIHTQERIGALGDGFWGPHSIAACQQYLKNLMPATHPFPVEGSSEFLAFFGEHGEEGVYTPPTRKITLPFTIYYDQSPIKTLRVHNKCAASLLRVFQNLATIYPDQLSRKAAGILVYNGLYNPRLKRGSLNSWSMHAWCNAIDINAGKNGNKTAWPATATMPIEVIECFAKEGWLSAGVFWGRDAMHFQATAPL
;
A
#
# COMPACT_ATOMS: atom_id res chain seq x y z
N MET A 1 -4.73 11.28 12.18
CA MET A 1 -6.18 11.14 12.43
C MET A 1 -6.55 11.91 13.70
N ASN A 2 -7.78 12.44 13.80
CA ASN A 2 -8.29 13.01 15.05
C ASN A 2 -8.73 11.89 16.02
N ARG A 3 -9.01 12.25 17.28
CA ARG A 3 -9.36 11.26 18.33
C ARG A 3 -10.58 10.41 17.95
N THR A 4 -11.61 11.02 17.36
CA THR A 4 -12.84 10.31 16.95
C THR A 4 -12.54 9.29 15.85
N GLU A 5 -11.71 9.66 14.86
CA GLU A 5 -11.26 8.74 13.80
C GLU A 5 -10.43 7.58 14.37
N ILE A 6 -9.58 7.84 15.37
CA ILE A 6 -8.80 6.80 16.05
C ILE A 6 -9.73 5.81 16.76
N ILE A 7 -10.71 6.29 17.52
CA ILE A 7 -11.69 5.45 18.22
C ILE A 7 -12.47 4.59 17.23
N HIS A 8 -13.00 5.20 16.16
CA HIS A 8 -13.72 4.47 15.13
C HIS A 8 -12.84 3.39 14.49
N THR A 9 -11.56 3.68 14.25
CA THR A 9 -10.61 2.70 13.72
C THR A 9 -10.38 1.57 14.73
N GLN A 10 -10.22 1.87 16.02
CA GLN A 10 -10.05 0.88 17.09
C GLN A 10 -11.26 -0.06 17.18
N GLU A 11 -12.47 0.49 17.19
CA GLU A 11 -13.71 -0.30 17.24
C GLU A 11 -13.83 -1.20 16.01
N ARG A 12 -13.50 -0.68 14.81
CA ARG A 12 -13.51 -1.41 13.55
C ARG A 12 -12.58 -2.62 13.55
N ILE A 13 -11.40 -2.50 14.17
CA ILE A 13 -10.41 -3.60 14.27
C ILE A 13 -10.62 -4.48 15.51
N GLY A 14 -11.70 -4.27 16.28
CA GLY A 14 -12.01 -5.03 17.49
C GLY A 14 -11.12 -4.71 18.71
N ALA A 15 -10.48 -3.54 18.72
CA ALA A 15 -9.75 -3.03 19.87
C ALA A 15 -10.64 -2.13 20.76
N LEU A 16 -10.14 -1.79 21.96
CA LEU A 16 -10.80 -0.83 22.84
C LEU A 16 -10.76 0.58 22.21
N GLY A 17 -11.92 1.20 22.03
CA GLY A 17 -12.08 2.58 21.51
C GLY A 17 -11.69 3.68 22.51
N ASP A 18 -10.47 3.65 23.05
CA ASP A 18 -9.99 4.62 24.05
C ASP A 18 -9.38 5.90 23.44
N GLY A 19 -9.14 5.92 22.13
CA GLY A 19 -8.52 7.01 21.40
C GLY A 19 -6.99 7.06 21.54
N PHE A 20 -6.38 6.07 22.17
CA PHE A 20 -4.94 5.93 22.31
C PHE A 20 -4.40 4.82 21.39
N TRP A 21 -3.64 5.21 20.37
CA TRP A 21 -3.03 4.27 19.44
C TRP A 21 -1.73 3.67 19.99
N GLY A 22 -1.86 2.79 20.99
CA GLY A 22 -0.75 2.09 21.64
C GLY A 22 -0.47 0.68 21.10
N PRO A 23 0.40 -0.09 21.77
CA PRO A 23 0.78 -1.45 21.37
C PRO A 23 -0.39 -2.41 21.15
N HIS A 24 -1.46 -2.32 21.96
CA HIS A 24 -2.66 -3.14 21.79
C HIS A 24 -3.40 -2.81 20.49
N SER A 25 -3.58 -1.53 20.18
CA SER A 25 -4.20 -1.07 18.92
C SER A 25 -3.36 -1.47 17.71
N ILE A 26 -2.03 -1.38 17.82
CA ILE A 26 -1.09 -1.83 16.76
C ILE A 26 -1.24 -3.33 16.51
N ALA A 27 -1.17 -4.16 17.56
CA ALA A 27 -1.27 -5.61 17.44
C ALA A 27 -2.64 -6.04 16.89
N ALA A 28 -3.73 -5.43 17.39
CA ALA A 28 -5.08 -5.68 16.90
C ALA A 28 -5.21 -5.31 15.41
N CYS A 29 -4.67 -4.17 14.98
CA CYS A 29 -4.73 -3.73 13.60
C CYS A 29 -3.94 -4.66 12.66
N GLN A 30 -2.72 -5.04 13.07
CA GLN A 30 -1.91 -6.00 12.32
C GLN A 30 -2.60 -7.36 12.19
N GLN A 31 -3.17 -7.88 13.27
CA GLN A 31 -3.91 -9.14 13.24
C GLN A 31 -5.18 -9.04 12.38
N TYR A 32 -5.92 -7.95 12.51
CA TYR A 32 -7.11 -7.66 11.72
C TYR A 32 -6.79 -7.69 10.22
N LEU A 33 -5.72 -6.99 9.79
CA LEU A 33 -5.32 -6.99 8.38
C LEU A 33 -4.79 -8.34 7.91
N LYS A 34 -4.03 -9.07 8.75
CA LYS A 34 -3.60 -10.45 8.45
C LYS A 34 -4.81 -11.35 8.22
N ASN A 35 -5.88 -11.20 9.00
CA ASN A 35 -7.11 -11.98 8.85
C ASN A 35 -7.91 -11.63 7.58
N LEU A 36 -7.71 -10.43 7.02
CA LEU A 36 -8.32 -10.05 5.74
C LEU A 36 -7.54 -10.58 4.52
N MET A 37 -6.26 -10.92 4.69
CA MET A 37 -5.43 -11.44 3.60
C MET A 37 -5.88 -12.82 3.15
N PRO A 38 -5.59 -13.23 1.90
CA PRO A 38 -5.90 -14.57 1.41
C PRO A 38 -5.26 -15.67 2.28
N ALA A 39 -6.02 -16.73 2.57
CA ALA A 39 -5.56 -17.84 3.42
C ALA A 39 -4.27 -18.50 2.91
N THR A 40 -4.13 -18.65 1.59
CA THR A 40 -2.84 -18.91 0.95
C THR A 40 -2.29 -17.58 0.46
N HIS A 41 -1.22 -17.10 1.09
CA HIS A 41 -0.66 -15.79 0.77
C HIS A 41 -0.14 -15.76 -0.68
N PRO A 42 -0.57 -14.80 -1.52
CA PRO A 42 -0.25 -14.79 -2.95
C PRO A 42 1.17 -14.33 -3.27
N PHE A 43 1.87 -13.72 -2.30
CA PHE A 43 3.21 -13.14 -2.48
C PHE A 43 4.21 -13.70 -1.46
N PRO A 44 5.49 -13.84 -1.84
CA PRO A 44 6.56 -14.22 -0.92
C PRO A 44 6.89 -13.12 0.09
N VAL A 45 7.59 -13.49 1.15
CA VAL A 45 8.19 -12.55 2.11
C VAL A 45 9.34 -11.80 1.44
N GLU A 46 9.43 -10.49 1.67
CA GLU A 46 10.53 -9.67 1.15
C GLU A 46 11.91 -10.22 1.55
N GLY A 47 12.82 -10.36 0.59
CA GLY A 47 14.20 -10.82 0.84
C GLY A 47 14.38 -12.32 1.07
N SER A 48 13.29 -13.10 1.07
CA SER A 48 13.36 -14.57 1.04
C SER A 48 13.93 -15.10 -0.28
N SER A 49 14.38 -16.35 -0.30
CA SER A 49 14.87 -16.99 -1.53
C SER A 49 13.76 -17.12 -2.59
N GLU A 50 12.54 -17.34 -2.13
CA GLU A 50 11.30 -17.44 -2.88
C GLU A 50 10.93 -16.10 -3.53
N PHE A 51 11.33 -14.98 -2.93
CA PHE A 51 11.06 -13.65 -3.46
C PHE A 51 11.67 -13.45 -4.84
N LEU A 52 12.98 -13.73 -4.98
CA LEU A 52 13.67 -13.62 -6.26
C LEU A 52 13.19 -14.69 -7.24
N ALA A 53 12.89 -15.91 -6.78
CA ALA A 53 12.32 -16.94 -7.63
C ALA A 53 10.95 -16.53 -8.21
N PHE A 54 10.15 -15.77 -7.45
CA PHE A 54 8.79 -15.36 -7.85
C PHE A 54 8.77 -14.09 -8.72
N PHE A 55 9.52 -13.06 -8.33
CA PHE A 55 9.54 -11.74 -8.99
C PHE A 55 10.68 -11.57 -10.00
N GLY A 56 11.73 -12.37 -9.91
CA GLY A 56 12.96 -12.19 -10.68
C GLY A 56 13.82 -11.04 -10.16
N GLU A 57 14.72 -10.57 -11.02
CA GLU A 57 15.64 -9.47 -10.73
C GLU A 57 14.88 -8.14 -10.56
N HIS A 58 15.42 -7.24 -9.75
CA HIS A 58 14.92 -5.86 -9.70
C HIS A 58 15.28 -5.14 -10.99
N GLY A 59 14.56 -4.06 -11.29
CA GLY A 59 14.92 -3.15 -12.34
C GLY A 59 16.24 -2.43 -12.09
N GLU A 60 16.85 -2.00 -13.18
CA GLU A 60 18.06 -1.18 -13.22
C GLU A 60 17.86 -0.13 -14.33
N GLU A 61 18.02 1.14 -13.97
CA GLU A 61 17.73 2.25 -14.88
C GLU A 61 18.55 2.14 -16.17
N GLY A 62 17.86 2.15 -17.32
CA GLY A 62 18.49 2.02 -18.64
C GLY A 62 18.94 0.61 -19.02
N VAL A 63 18.89 -0.37 -18.12
CA VAL A 63 19.40 -1.74 -18.35
C VAL A 63 18.27 -2.75 -18.39
N TYR A 64 17.48 -2.82 -17.32
CA TYR A 64 16.44 -3.83 -17.17
C TYR A 64 15.21 -3.27 -16.47
N THR A 65 14.03 -3.69 -16.94
CA THR A 65 12.76 -3.39 -16.28
C THR A 65 12.02 -4.71 -16.05
N PRO A 66 11.53 -4.98 -14.82
CA PRO A 66 10.78 -6.18 -14.52
C PRO A 66 9.58 -6.38 -15.45
N PRO A 67 9.12 -7.62 -15.66
CA PRO A 67 7.99 -7.89 -16.54
C PRO A 67 6.72 -7.22 -16.01
N THR A 68 6.21 -6.22 -16.74
CA THR A 68 5.01 -5.48 -16.36
C THR A 68 3.80 -5.84 -17.20
N ARG A 69 2.61 -5.66 -16.63
CA ARG A 69 1.33 -5.66 -17.33
C ARG A 69 0.62 -4.32 -17.11
N LYS A 70 0.03 -3.79 -18.18
CA LYS A 70 -0.79 -2.58 -18.13
C LYS A 70 -2.15 -2.90 -17.53
N ILE A 71 -2.61 -2.08 -16.58
CA ILE A 71 -3.97 -2.10 -16.05
C ILE A 71 -4.66 -0.76 -16.36
N THR A 72 -5.95 -0.80 -16.67
CA THR A 72 -6.79 0.39 -16.81
C THR A 72 -7.54 0.61 -15.50
N LEU A 73 -7.43 1.81 -14.94
CA LEU A 73 -8.02 2.15 -13.65
C LEU A 73 -9.52 2.46 -13.79
N PRO A 74 -10.34 2.13 -12.78
CA PRO A 74 -11.77 2.46 -12.78
C PRO A 74 -12.06 3.96 -12.53
N PHE A 75 -11.06 4.72 -12.11
CA PHE A 75 -11.10 6.17 -12.01
C PHE A 75 -9.71 6.76 -12.26
N THR A 76 -9.67 8.02 -12.67
CA THR A 76 -8.41 8.75 -12.91
C THR A 76 -7.74 9.08 -11.57
N ILE A 77 -6.44 8.81 -11.47
CA ILE A 77 -5.56 9.31 -10.40
C ILE A 77 -4.58 10.32 -10.99
N TYR A 78 -3.80 11.01 -10.17
CA TYR A 78 -2.96 12.13 -10.60
C TYR A 78 -1.53 12.00 -10.08
N TYR A 79 -0.56 12.13 -10.98
CA TYR A 79 0.85 12.31 -10.66
C TYR A 79 1.23 13.76 -10.92
N ASP A 80 1.49 14.53 -9.86
CA ASP A 80 1.78 15.97 -9.95
C ASP A 80 0.85 16.70 -10.96
N GLN A 81 -0.45 16.58 -10.72
CA GLN A 81 -1.56 17.13 -11.54
C GLN A 81 -1.79 16.46 -12.91
N SER A 82 -0.85 15.65 -13.41
CA SER A 82 -1.04 14.92 -14.66
C SER A 82 -2.00 13.73 -14.47
N PRO A 83 -3.07 13.62 -15.29
CA PRO A 83 -4.04 12.54 -15.14
C PRO A 83 -3.47 11.20 -15.60
N ILE A 84 -3.59 10.19 -14.76
CA ILE A 84 -3.16 8.81 -14.99
C ILE A 84 -4.41 7.93 -15.03
N LYS A 85 -4.66 7.32 -16.20
CA LYS A 85 -5.77 6.37 -16.42
C LYS A 85 -5.33 4.91 -16.38
N THR A 86 -4.03 4.66 -16.50
CA THR A 86 -3.45 3.32 -16.59
C THR A 86 -2.14 3.25 -15.82
N LEU A 87 -1.87 2.11 -15.19
CA LEU A 87 -0.60 1.81 -14.53
C LEU A 87 0.10 0.64 -15.23
N ARG A 88 1.43 0.56 -15.14
CA ARG A 88 2.22 -0.63 -15.51
C ARG A 88 2.84 -1.20 -14.25
N VAL A 89 2.29 -2.30 -13.77
CA VAL A 89 2.71 -2.98 -12.53
C VAL A 89 3.30 -4.34 -12.88
N HIS A 90 4.08 -4.95 -11.98
CA HIS A 90 4.59 -6.31 -12.16
C HIS A 90 3.48 -7.27 -12.61
N ASN A 91 3.75 -8.14 -13.57
CA ASN A 91 2.74 -9.00 -14.19
C ASN A 91 1.99 -9.88 -13.16
N LYS A 92 2.68 -10.35 -12.11
CA LYS A 92 2.12 -11.12 -10.98
C LYS A 92 1.20 -10.30 -10.06
N CYS A 93 1.30 -8.97 -10.10
CA CYS A 93 0.55 -8.05 -9.24
C CYS A 93 -0.60 -7.34 -9.97
N ALA A 94 -0.67 -7.44 -11.30
CA ALA A 94 -1.63 -6.68 -12.11
C ALA A 94 -3.08 -7.00 -11.79
N ALA A 95 -3.43 -8.28 -11.64
CA ALA A 95 -4.79 -8.67 -11.34
C ALA A 95 -5.22 -8.22 -9.94
N SER A 96 -4.35 -8.37 -8.93
CA SER A 96 -4.65 -7.96 -7.55
C SER A 96 -4.74 -6.45 -7.44
N LEU A 97 -3.80 -5.68 -8.00
CA LEU A 97 -3.87 -4.22 -7.97
C LEU A 97 -5.11 -3.67 -8.69
N LEU A 98 -5.53 -4.28 -9.80
CA LEU A 98 -6.78 -3.87 -10.46
C LEU A 98 -8.00 -4.07 -9.53
N ARG A 99 -8.08 -5.21 -8.83
CA ARG A 99 -9.15 -5.46 -7.85
C ARG A 99 -9.11 -4.49 -6.67
N VAL A 100 -7.92 -4.11 -6.19
CA VAL A 100 -7.78 -3.04 -5.19
C VAL A 100 -8.48 -1.77 -5.66
N PHE A 101 -8.15 -1.29 -6.87
CA PHE A 101 -8.75 -0.06 -7.40
C PHE A 101 -10.25 -0.20 -7.70
N GLN A 102 -10.72 -1.38 -8.10
CA GLN A 102 -12.15 -1.65 -8.27
C GLN A 102 -12.89 -1.56 -6.92
N ASN A 103 -12.34 -2.16 -5.85
CA ASN A 103 -12.91 -2.05 -4.51
C ASN A 103 -12.88 -0.62 -3.99
N LEU A 104 -11.81 0.13 -4.24
CA LEU A 104 -11.73 1.56 -3.93
C LEU A 104 -12.81 2.36 -4.68
N ALA A 105 -13.09 2.02 -5.94
CA ALA A 105 -14.15 2.67 -6.71
C ALA A 105 -15.55 2.39 -6.14
N THR A 106 -15.76 1.21 -5.54
CA THR A 106 -17.01 0.85 -4.85
C THR A 106 -17.16 1.57 -3.50
N ILE A 107 -16.11 1.62 -2.69
CA ILE A 107 -16.12 2.26 -1.37
C ILE A 107 -16.23 3.79 -1.49
N TYR A 108 -15.54 4.37 -2.48
CA TYR A 108 -15.53 5.79 -2.77
C TYR A 108 -16.13 6.02 -4.17
N PRO A 109 -17.48 6.04 -4.29
CA PRO A 109 -18.17 6.01 -5.58
C PRO A 109 -18.03 7.31 -6.38
N ASP A 110 -17.78 8.43 -5.72
CA ASP A 110 -17.76 9.76 -6.31
C ASP A 110 -16.41 10.48 -6.14
N GLN A 111 -16.22 11.58 -6.87
CA GLN A 111 -14.97 12.33 -6.87
C GLN A 111 -14.68 13.03 -5.52
N LEU A 112 -15.72 13.46 -4.80
CA LEU A 112 -15.57 14.14 -3.52
C LEU A 112 -15.05 13.17 -2.46
N SER A 113 -15.65 11.99 -2.35
CA SER A 113 -15.22 10.94 -1.41
C SER A 113 -13.80 10.45 -1.73
N ARG A 114 -13.45 10.25 -3.01
CA ARG A 114 -12.08 9.89 -3.44
C ARG A 114 -11.05 10.98 -3.09
N LYS A 115 -11.39 12.25 -3.28
CA LYS A 115 -10.52 13.38 -2.92
C LYS A 115 -10.32 13.47 -1.41
N ALA A 116 -11.38 13.30 -0.63
CA ALA A 116 -11.33 13.31 0.82
C ALA A 116 -10.44 12.18 1.37
N ALA A 117 -10.57 10.96 0.81
CA ALA A 117 -9.73 9.82 1.13
C ALA A 117 -8.27 9.96 0.65
N GLY A 118 -7.99 10.90 -0.24
CA GLY A 118 -6.64 11.13 -0.80
C GLY A 118 -6.22 10.14 -1.87
N ILE A 119 -7.09 9.22 -2.30
CA ILE A 119 -6.77 8.15 -3.25
C ILE A 119 -6.64 8.61 -4.71
N LEU A 120 -6.91 9.89 -4.97
CA LEU A 120 -6.65 10.51 -6.28
C LEU A 120 -5.17 10.90 -6.46
N VAL A 121 -4.38 10.97 -5.39
CA VAL A 121 -2.96 11.40 -5.45
C VAL A 121 -2.05 10.18 -5.53
N TYR A 122 -1.34 10.04 -6.64
CA TYR A 122 -0.43 8.93 -6.91
C TYR A 122 1.02 9.44 -6.95
N ASN A 123 1.91 8.74 -6.27
CA ASN A 123 3.29 9.19 -6.07
C ASN A 123 4.35 8.22 -6.60
N GLY A 124 3.95 7.09 -7.20
CA GLY A 124 4.87 6.24 -7.92
C GLY A 124 4.57 4.75 -7.77
N LEU A 125 5.11 3.98 -8.70
CA LEU A 125 5.02 2.52 -8.73
C LEU A 125 6.37 1.91 -9.10
N TYR A 126 7.08 2.51 -10.06
CA TYR A 126 8.43 2.10 -10.46
C TYR A 126 9.46 3.18 -10.17
N ASN A 127 10.51 2.79 -9.45
CA ASN A 127 11.69 3.60 -9.16
C ASN A 127 12.83 2.65 -8.75
N PRO A 128 13.66 2.18 -9.69
CA PRO A 128 14.72 1.21 -9.43
C PRO A 128 15.86 1.86 -8.65
N ARG A 129 15.76 1.82 -7.33
CA ARG A 129 16.78 2.35 -6.42
C ARG A 129 16.89 1.53 -5.15
N LEU A 130 18.02 1.70 -4.45
CA LEU A 130 18.16 1.27 -3.07
C LEU A 130 17.13 1.97 -2.16
N LYS A 131 16.76 1.29 -1.07
CA LYS A 131 16.00 1.90 0.02
C LYS A 131 16.79 3.09 0.55
N ARG A 132 16.06 4.13 0.98
CA ARG A 132 16.69 5.35 1.49
C ARG A 132 17.54 5.02 2.71
N GLY A 133 18.84 5.31 2.64
CA GLY A 133 19.80 5.04 3.71
C GLY A 133 20.29 3.59 3.77
N SER A 134 19.92 2.74 2.80
CA SER A 134 20.48 1.39 2.69
C SER A 134 21.65 1.35 1.71
N LEU A 135 22.64 0.51 2.01
CA LEU A 135 23.79 0.24 1.14
C LEU A 135 23.60 -1.01 0.26
N ASN A 136 22.62 -1.86 0.57
CA ASN A 136 22.49 -3.19 -0.04
C ASN A 136 21.05 -3.72 -0.14
N SER A 137 20.03 -2.94 0.26
CA SER A 137 18.63 -3.35 0.19
C SER A 137 17.89 -2.48 -0.82
N TRP A 138 17.35 -3.14 -1.85
CA TRP A 138 16.56 -2.50 -2.90
C TRP A 138 15.14 -2.16 -2.43
N SER A 139 14.60 -1.06 -2.96
CA SER A 139 13.20 -0.71 -2.74
C SER A 139 12.28 -1.67 -3.52
N MET A 140 11.10 -1.97 -2.97
CA MET A 140 10.06 -2.73 -3.69
C MET A 140 9.60 -2.03 -4.98
N HIS A 141 9.72 -0.70 -5.07
CA HIS A 141 9.50 0.00 -6.34
C HIS A 141 10.47 -0.44 -7.46
N ALA A 142 11.60 -1.06 -7.15
CA ALA A 142 12.51 -1.59 -8.16
C ALA A 142 11.93 -2.82 -8.89
N TRP A 143 10.98 -3.54 -8.29
CA TRP A 143 10.30 -4.70 -8.90
C TRP A 143 8.96 -4.37 -9.56
N CYS A 144 8.55 -3.09 -9.60
CA CYS A 144 7.19 -2.69 -9.97
C CYS A 144 6.10 -3.36 -9.11
N ASN A 145 6.40 -3.74 -7.86
CA ASN A 145 5.48 -4.46 -6.97
C ASN A 145 5.09 -3.64 -5.72
N ALA A 146 5.32 -2.34 -5.74
CA ALA A 146 4.89 -1.39 -4.71
C ALA A 146 4.24 -0.15 -5.33
N ILE A 147 3.35 0.50 -4.59
CA ILE A 147 2.67 1.72 -5.00
C ILE A 147 2.60 2.72 -3.85
N ASP A 148 2.84 3.99 -4.16
CA ASP A 148 2.71 5.11 -3.23
C ASP A 148 1.45 5.94 -3.52
N ILE A 149 0.62 6.13 -2.50
CA ILE A 149 -0.60 6.94 -2.54
C ILE A 149 -0.51 8.09 -1.53
N ASN A 150 -0.68 9.32 -2.03
CA ASN A 150 -0.77 10.54 -1.23
C ASN A 150 0.41 10.76 -0.26
N ALA A 151 1.64 10.73 -0.79
CA ALA A 151 2.89 10.95 -0.07
C ALA A 151 2.90 12.27 0.73
N GLY A 152 2.22 13.30 0.24
CA GLY A 152 2.13 14.61 0.92
C GLY A 152 1.53 14.52 2.32
N LYS A 153 0.57 13.61 2.55
CA LYS A 153 -0.01 13.37 3.88
C LYS A 153 0.51 12.10 4.56
N ASN A 154 1.11 11.18 3.81
CA ASN A 154 1.41 9.82 4.27
C ASN A 154 2.88 9.38 4.06
N GLY A 155 3.79 10.34 3.93
CA GLY A 155 5.20 10.11 3.58
C GLY A 155 5.98 9.16 4.51
N ASN A 156 7.17 8.77 4.05
CA ASN A 156 8.05 7.78 4.69
C ASN A 156 8.33 7.97 6.19
N LYS A 157 8.34 9.22 6.70
CA LYS A 157 8.58 9.52 8.12
C LYS A 157 7.30 9.89 8.88
N THR A 158 6.15 9.89 8.23
CA THR A 158 4.88 10.30 8.81
C THR A 158 4.25 9.13 9.55
N ALA A 159 4.07 9.25 10.86
CA ALA A 159 3.56 8.19 11.71
C ALA A 159 2.07 7.92 11.47
N TRP A 160 1.68 6.67 11.30
CA TRP A 160 0.29 6.24 11.15
C TRP A 160 -0.20 5.54 12.43
N PRO A 161 -1.43 5.79 12.89
CA PRO A 161 -2.45 6.71 12.37
C PRO A 161 -2.41 8.12 12.99
N ALA A 162 -1.37 8.44 13.77
CA ALA A 162 -1.30 9.70 14.52
C ALA A 162 -1.28 10.92 13.59
N THR A 163 -0.28 11.02 12.71
CA THR A 163 -0.09 12.16 11.79
C THR A 163 -0.56 11.84 10.38
N ALA A 164 -0.26 10.63 9.91
CA ALA A 164 -0.73 10.15 8.62
C ALA A 164 -2.26 10.02 8.62
N THR A 165 -2.84 10.11 7.43
CA THR A 165 -4.31 10.18 7.24
C THR A 165 -4.82 9.13 6.27
N MET A 166 -3.99 8.16 5.87
CA MET A 166 -4.43 7.03 5.05
C MET A 166 -5.60 6.31 5.72
N PRO A 167 -6.80 6.28 5.10
CA PRO A 167 -7.97 5.63 5.69
C PRO A 167 -7.74 4.12 5.85
N ILE A 168 -8.30 3.54 6.91
CA ILE A 168 -8.20 2.10 7.16
C ILE A 168 -8.88 1.30 6.04
N GLU A 169 -9.96 1.79 5.45
CA GLU A 169 -10.67 1.16 4.35
C GLU A 169 -9.81 1.06 3.07
N VAL A 170 -8.91 2.02 2.85
CA VAL A 170 -7.92 1.92 1.75
C VAL A 170 -6.96 0.78 2.04
N ILE A 171 -6.43 0.72 3.26
CA ILE A 171 -5.50 -0.32 3.69
C ILE A 171 -6.14 -1.71 3.60
N GLU A 172 -7.41 -1.84 3.96
CA GLU A 172 -8.18 -3.09 3.84
C GLU A 172 -8.33 -3.56 2.39
N CYS A 173 -8.56 -2.65 1.44
CA CYS A 173 -8.61 -3.02 0.02
C CYS A 173 -7.31 -3.67 -0.44
N PHE A 174 -6.17 -3.14 0.00
CA PHE A 174 -4.86 -3.72 -0.26
C PHE A 174 -4.66 -5.06 0.47
N ALA A 175 -4.98 -5.13 1.77
CA ALA A 175 -4.82 -6.33 2.57
C ALA A 175 -5.65 -7.51 2.03
N LYS A 176 -6.90 -7.29 1.60
CA LYS A 176 -7.75 -8.32 0.97
C LYS A 176 -7.13 -8.97 -0.27
N GLU A 177 -6.20 -8.26 -0.90
CA GLU A 177 -5.48 -8.70 -2.10
C GLU A 177 -4.05 -9.16 -1.78
N GLY A 178 -3.69 -9.30 -0.49
CA GLY A 178 -2.39 -9.77 -0.01
C GLY A 178 -1.30 -8.70 0.05
N TRP A 179 -1.63 -7.42 -0.14
CA TRP A 179 -0.63 -6.34 -0.08
C TRP A 179 -0.37 -5.89 1.36
N LEU A 180 0.90 -5.74 1.69
CA LEU A 180 1.38 -5.24 2.98
C LEU A 180 1.34 -3.71 2.99
N SER A 181 0.78 -3.14 4.06
CA SER A 181 0.80 -1.69 4.31
C SER A 181 1.95 -1.30 5.26
N ALA A 182 2.89 -0.51 4.78
CA ALA A 182 3.97 0.00 5.60
C ALA A 182 3.46 0.81 6.81
N GLY A 183 2.39 1.58 6.62
CA GLY A 183 1.74 2.37 7.67
C GLY A 183 1.39 1.55 8.91
N VAL A 184 0.83 0.35 8.73
CA VAL A 184 0.38 -0.49 9.85
C VAL A 184 1.50 -1.40 10.38
N PHE A 185 2.30 -1.98 9.49
CA PHE A 185 3.32 -2.94 9.89
C PHE A 185 4.61 -2.27 10.40
N TRP A 186 4.89 -1.02 10.00
CA TRP A 186 6.07 -0.26 10.41
C TRP A 186 5.74 1.01 11.21
N GLY A 187 4.45 1.35 11.33
CA GLY A 187 3.99 2.54 12.07
C GLY A 187 4.24 3.87 11.34
N ARG A 188 4.74 3.85 10.11
CA ARG A 188 5.07 5.02 9.28
C ARG A 188 5.00 4.64 7.80
N ASP A 189 5.17 5.61 6.91
CA ASP A 189 5.19 5.37 5.46
C ASP A 189 3.84 4.85 4.93
N ALA A 190 2.74 5.40 5.45
CA ALA A 190 1.39 4.94 5.11
C ALA A 190 0.97 5.18 3.65
N MET A 191 1.80 5.86 2.85
CA MET A 191 1.63 5.93 1.40
C MET A 191 1.95 4.60 0.72
N HIS A 192 2.85 3.80 1.30
CA HIS A 192 3.51 2.67 0.66
C HIS A 192 2.77 1.36 0.90
N PHE A 193 2.38 0.71 -0.19
CA PHE A 193 1.82 -0.64 -0.21
C PHE A 193 2.68 -1.53 -1.10
N GLN A 194 3.03 -2.73 -0.64
CA GLN A 194 3.87 -3.66 -1.39
C GLN A 194 3.27 -5.07 -1.45
N ALA A 195 3.46 -5.75 -2.57
CA ALA A 195 3.02 -7.11 -2.79
C ALA A 195 4.01 -8.12 -2.18
N THR A 196 4.03 -8.19 -0.85
CA THR A 196 4.87 -9.12 -0.07
C THR A 196 4.10 -9.63 1.15
N ALA A 197 4.38 -10.85 1.59
CA ALA A 197 3.84 -11.34 2.85
C ALA A 197 4.40 -10.56 4.06
N PRO A 198 3.57 -10.27 5.08
CA PRO A 198 4.07 -9.80 6.37
C PRO A 198 4.83 -10.92 7.07
N LEU A 199 5.84 -10.54 7.86
CA LEU A 199 6.53 -11.43 8.79
C LEU A 199 5.60 -11.86 9.95
#